data_AF-A0A3N5QAG8-F1
#
_entry.id   AF-A0A3N5QAG8-F1
#
_cell.length_a   1.000
_cell.length_b   1.000
_cell.length_c   1.000
_cell.angle_alpha   90.00
_cell.angle_beta   90.00
_cell.angle_gamma   90.00
#
_symmetry.space_group_name_H-M   'P 1'
#
loop_
_entity.id
_entity.type
_entity.pdbx_description
1 polymer ?
#
loop_
_entity_poly.entity_id
_entity_poly.type
_entity_poly.pdbx_seq_one_letter_code
_entity_poly.pdbx_strand_id
1 'polypeptide(L)' 'MPVKRQTTPKKQADFEEFEATELYCGQCRRAVPVRKYLLLVLPEGDKYEYRCQFCGSTVGDKIDHNGDFYRILKT' A
#
# COMPACT_ATOMS: atom_id res chain seq x y z
N MET A 1 -1.88 -47.01 -7.68
CA MET A 1 -1.04 -45.83 -7.99
C MET A 1 -1.68 -44.61 -7.34
N PRO A 2 -1.00 -43.83 -6.48
CA PRO A 2 -1.60 -42.66 -5.87
C PRO A 2 -1.48 -41.43 -6.80
N VAL A 3 -2.62 -40.88 -7.20
CA VAL A 3 -2.70 -39.61 -7.93
C VAL A 3 -2.44 -38.48 -6.93
N LYS A 4 -1.24 -37.88 -6.99
CA LYS A 4 -0.92 -36.68 -6.20
C LYS A 4 -1.70 -35.49 -6.75
N ARG A 5 -2.65 -34.97 -5.98
CA ARG A 5 -3.34 -33.71 -6.25
C ARG A 5 -2.32 -32.57 -6.19
N GLN A 6 -2.01 -31.98 -7.34
CA GLN A 6 -1.21 -30.76 -7.41
C GLN A 6 -2.07 -29.61 -6.90
N THR A 7 -1.72 -29.06 -5.74
CA THR A 7 -2.24 -27.79 -5.24
C THR A 7 -1.61 -26.67 -6.08
N THR A 8 -2.38 -26.09 -6.99
CA THR A 8 -1.98 -24.91 -7.76
C THR A 8 -1.69 -23.76 -6.80
N PRO A 9 -0.51 -23.11 -6.88
CA PRO A 9 -0.23 -21.93 -6.07
C PRO A 9 -1.19 -20.82 -6.50
N LYS A 10 -1.82 -20.19 -5.50
CA LYS A 10 -2.73 -19.04 -5.66
C LYS A 10 -2.08 -18.03 -6.61
N LYS A 11 -2.74 -17.82 -7.74
CA LYS A 11 -2.43 -16.81 -8.76
C LYS A 11 -2.13 -15.49 -8.04
N GLN A 12 -0.88 -15.05 -8.06
CA GLN A 12 -0.53 -13.67 -7.72
C GLN A 12 -1.37 -12.79 -8.65
N ALA A 13 -2.12 -11.85 -8.11
CA ALA A 13 -2.88 -10.94 -8.94
C ALA A 13 -1.88 -10.19 -9.82
N ASP A 14 -1.94 -10.41 -11.14
CA ASP A 14 -1.01 -9.85 -12.14
C ASP A 14 -1.10 -8.30 -12.26
N PHE A 15 -1.87 -7.66 -11.38
CA PHE A 15 -1.98 -6.21 -11.24
C PHE A 15 -1.42 -5.82 -9.89
N GLU A 16 -0.24 -5.19 -9.92
CA GLU A 16 0.30 -4.43 -8.80
C GLU A 16 -0.73 -3.38 -8.38
N GLU A 17 -0.97 -3.24 -7.08
CA GLU A 17 -1.92 -2.24 -6.58
C GLU A 17 -1.37 -0.84 -6.89
N PHE A 18 -2.20 0.05 -7.46
CA PHE A 18 -1.71 1.37 -7.88
C PHE A 18 -1.23 2.20 -6.68
N GLU A 19 -0.11 2.89 -6.89
CA GLU A 19 0.50 3.81 -5.92
C GLU A 19 0.50 5.23 -6.47
N ALA A 20 0.15 6.19 -5.60
CA ALA A 20 0.23 7.60 -5.96
C ALA A 20 1.70 8.04 -6.05
N THR A 21 2.14 8.45 -7.23
CA THR A 21 3.47 9.02 -7.46
C THR A 21 3.48 10.54 -7.25
N GLU A 22 2.38 11.22 -7.59
CA GLU A 22 2.19 12.65 -7.42
C GLU A 22 0.80 12.98 -6.85
N LEU A 23 0.74 13.99 -5.99
CA LEU A 23 -0.52 14.55 -5.46
C LEU A 23 -0.43 16.08 -5.37
N TYR A 24 -1.57 16.76 -5.35
CA TYR A 24 -1.59 18.20 -5.11
C TYR A 24 -1.26 18.50 -3.65
N CYS A 25 -0.28 19.38 -3.42
CA CYS A 25 0.06 19.86 -2.09
C CYS A 25 -0.52 21.25 -1.87
N GLY A 26 -1.40 21.42 -0.88
CA GLY A 26 -1.98 22.72 -0.53
C GLY A 26 -0.96 23.76 -0.04
N GLN A 27 0.17 23.31 0.56
CA GLN A 27 1.24 24.21 1.01
C GLN A 27 2.13 24.66 -0.15
N CYS A 28 2.52 23.75 -1.05
CA CYS A 28 3.33 24.08 -2.23
C CYS A 28 2.49 24.66 -3.39
N ARG A 29 1.17 24.51 -3.33
CA ARG A 29 0.16 24.94 -4.33
C ARG A 29 0.39 24.38 -5.74
N ARG A 30 0.91 23.15 -5.82
CA ARG A 30 1.17 22.44 -7.08
C ARG A 30 1.11 20.92 -6.89
N ALA A 31 1.05 20.18 -7.99
CA ALA A 31 1.34 18.75 -7.99
C ALA A 31 2.79 18.54 -7.55
N VAL A 32 3.01 17.60 -6.63
CA VAL A 32 4.32 17.28 -6.07
C VAL A 32 4.48 15.77 -6.01
N PRO A 33 5.72 15.26 -6.15
CA PRO A 33 5.99 13.87 -5.86
C PRO A 33 5.78 13.60 -4.38
N VAL A 34 5.29 12.39 -4.07
CA VAL A 34 4.96 11.99 -2.71
C VAL A 34 5.83 10.84 -2.21
N ARG A 35 5.85 10.65 -0.90
CA ARG A 35 6.41 9.45 -0.24
C ARG A 35 5.33 8.83 0.63
N LYS A 36 5.21 7.51 0.54
CA LYS A 36 4.30 6.68 1.34
C LYS A 36 4.98 6.35 2.68
N TYR A 37 4.30 6.62 3.79
CA TYR A 37 4.77 6.33 5.15
C TYR A 37 3.74 5.48 5.88
N LEU A 38 4.16 4.36 6.46
CA LEU A 38 3.29 3.52 7.27
C LEU A 38 2.91 4.28 8.54
N LEU A 39 1.62 4.43 8.78
CA LEU A 39 1.08 4.99 10.02
C LEU A 39 0.78 3.90 11.03
N LEU A 40 -0.03 2.92 10.63
CA LEU A 40 -0.60 1.91 11.53
C LEU A 40 -0.84 0.61 10.78
N VAL A 41 -0.66 -0.51 11.47
CA VAL A 41 -1.07 -1.83 10.98
C VAL A 41 -2.41 -2.15 11.62
N LEU A 42 -3.47 -2.32 10.82
CA LEU A 42 -4.85 -2.54 11.29
C LEU A 42 -5.34 -3.95 10.94
N PRO A 43 -6.38 -4.47 11.63
CA PRO A 43 -7.00 -5.74 11.30
C PRO A 43 -7.65 -5.82 9.91
N GLU A 44 -7.81 -4.70 9.21
CA GLU A 44 -8.34 -4.63 7.85
C GLU A 44 -7.23 -4.40 6.80
N GLY A 45 -6.04 -3.96 7.20
CA GLY A 45 -4.95 -3.61 6.29
C GLY A 45 -3.92 -2.64 6.88
N ASP A 46 -2.91 -2.30 6.09
CA ASP A 46 -1.86 -1.36 6.46
C ASP A 46 -2.29 0.07 6.11
N LYS A 47 -2.39 0.95 7.10
CA LYS A 47 -2.70 2.37 6.89
C LYS A 47 -1.42 3.15 6.65
N TYR A 48 -1.39 3.88 5.54
CA TYR A 48 -0.31 4.75 5.13
C TYR A 48 -0.79 6.20 4.97
N GLU A 49 0.13 7.14 5.10
CA GLU A 49 -0.04 8.50 4.62
C GLU A 49 0.93 8.81 3.47
N TYR A 50 0.49 9.68 2.57
CA TYR A 50 1.33 10.30 1.56
C TYR A 50 1.77 11.67 2.03
N ARG A 51 3.08 11.91 2.01
CA ARG A 51 3.68 13.21 2.35
C ARG A 51 4.31 13.85 1.13
N CYS A 52 4.15 15.17 1.03
CA CYS A 52 4.84 15.98 0.04
C CYS A 52 6.36 15.82 0.22
N GLN A 53 7.09 15.46 -0.84
CA GLN A 53 8.55 15.30 -0.76
C GLN A 53 9.29 16.62 -0.49
N PHE A 54 8.67 17.77 -0.74
CA PHE A 54 9.31 19.08 -0.58
C PHE A 54 9.08 19.70 0.80
N CYS A 55 7.82 19.78 1.25
CA CYS A 55 7.48 20.43 2.53
C CYS A 55 7.08 19.46 3.64
N GLY A 56 6.94 18.17 3.35
CA GLY A 56 6.61 17.15 4.35
C GLY A 56 5.16 17.12 4.80
N SER A 57 4.29 18.05 4.33
CA SER A 57 2.87 18.06 4.68
C SER A 57 2.18 16.77 4.21
N THR A 58 1.28 16.23 5.01
CA THR A 58 0.38 15.15 4.59
C THR A 58 -0.53 15.66 3.47
N VAL A 59 -0.62 14.89 2.39
CA VAL A 59 -1.38 15.23 1.17
C VAL A 59 -2.38 14.15 0.77
N GLY A 60 -2.41 13.03 1.49
CA GLY A 60 -3.39 11.96 1.32
C GLY A 60 -3.11 10.78 2.23
N ASP A 61 -4.00 9.79 2.22
CA ASP A 61 -3.89 8.54 2.95
C ASP A 61 -4.37 7.36 2.09
N LYS A 62 -3.87 6.16 2.42
CA LYS A 62 -4.25 4.89 1.76
C LYS A 62 -4.32 3.79 2.82
N ILE A 63 -5.30 2.90 2.70
CA ILE A 63 -5.30 1.62 3.41
C ILE A 63 -5.03 0.54 2.37
N ASP A 64 -4.00 -0.26 2.61
CA ASP A 64 -3.61 -1.39 1.77
C ASP A 64 -4.08 -2.68 2.44
N HIS A 65 -5.12 -3.30 1.89
CA HIS A 65 -5.74 -4.52 2.43
C HIS A 65 -4.88 -5.77 2.24
N ASN A 66 -3.86 -5.69 1.38
CA ASN A 66 -2.91 -6.78 1.10
C ASN A 66 -1.50 -6.46 1.58
N GLY A 67 -1.34 -5.40 2.37
CA GLY A 67 -0.06 -4.91 2.85
C GLY A 67 0.74 -5.96 3.61
N ASP A 68 2.06 -5.88 3.49
CA ASP A 68 2.98 -6.87 4.03
C ASP A 68 2.88 -6.99 5.57
N PHE A 69 2.62 -5.88 6.28
CA PHE A 69 2.63 -5.88 7.74
C PHE A 69 1.35 -6.47 8.33
N TYR A 70 0.20 -6.18 7.73
CA TYR A 70 -1.08 -6.77 8.10
C TYR A 70 -1.05 -8.30 7.98
N ARG A 71 -0.39 -8.82 6.94
CA ARG A 71 -0.24 -10.26 6.75
C ARG A 71 0.54 -10.93 7.88
N ILE A 72 1.49 -10.23 8.49
CA ILE A 72 2.23 -10.72 9.67
C ILE A 72 1.31 -10.84 10.88
N LEU A 73 0.41 -9.87 11.10
CA LEU A 73 -0.55 -9.92 12.22
C LEU A 73 -1.63 -10.99 12.08
N LYS A 74 -1.88 -11.47 10.85
CA LYS A 74 -2.89 -12.50 10.55
C LYS A 74 -2.41 -13.94 10.72
N THR A 75 -1.11 -14.14 10.97
CA THR A 75 -0.49 -15.44 11.22
C THR A 75 -0.67 -15.89 12.66
#